data_AF-A0A2W4M5W7-F1
#
_entry.id   AF-A0A2W4M5W7-F1
#
_cell.length_a   1.000
_cell.length_b   1.000
_cell.length_c   1.000
_cell.angle_alpha   90.00
_cell.angle_beta   90.00
_cell.angle_gamma   90.00
#
_symmetry.space_group_name_H-M   'P 1'
#
loop_
_entity.id
_entity.type
_entity.pdbx_description
1 polymer ?
#
loop_
_entity_poly.entity_id
_entity_poly.type
_entity_poly.pdbx_seq_one_letter_code
_entity_poly.pdbx_strand_id
1 'polypeptide(L)' 'MRTDPWTDWQREVVALIRLDLGEVLQDVREEDVDWDAWRPFYEQGHSPQAAVARAFVRDL' A
#
# COMPACT_ATOMS: atom_id res chain seq x y z
N MET A 1 10.64 19.14 -5.30
CA MET A 1 11.07 17.78 -5.70
C MET A 1 9.86 17.09 -6.27
N ARG A 2 9.91 16.61 -7.51
CA ARG A 2 8.83 15.76 -8.05
C ARG A 2 9.11 14.36 -7.51
N THR A 3 8.21 13.81 -6.70
CA THR A 3 8.36 12.43 -6.24
C THR A 3 8.29 11.48 -7.43
N ASP A 4 8.93 10.33 -7.32
CA ASP A 4 8.80 9.27 -8.31
C ASP A 4 7.39 8.66 -8.26
N PRO A 5 6.77 8.27 -9.39
CA PRO A 5 5.44 7.67 -9.41
C PRO A 5 5.31 6.43 -8.52
N TRP A 6 6.38 5.67 -8.32
CA TRP A 6 6.41 4.54 -7.38
C TRP A 6 6.27 5.01 -5.94
N THR A 7 7.01 6.05 -5.54
CA THR A 7 6.94 6.59 -4.18
C THR A 7 5.58 7.22 -3.87
N ASP A 8 4.97 7.90 -4.85
CA ASP A 8 3.61 8.44 -4.68
C ASP A 8 2.60 7.29 -4.53
N TRP A 9 2.75 6.21 -5.29
CA TRP A 9 1.92 5.02 -5.17
C TRP A 9 2.06 4.34 -3.79
N GLN A 10 3.29 4.21 -3.26
CA GLN A 10 3.55 3.65 -1.93
C GLN A 10 2.87 4.46 -0.82
N ARG A 11 2.93 5.80 -0.90
CA ARG A 11 2.27 6.71 0.05
C ARG A 11 0.75 6.53 0.04
N GLU A 12 0.16 6.40 -1.14
CA GLU A 12 -1.27 6.13 -1.27
C GLU A 12 -1.66 4.78 -0.65
N VAL A 13 -0.86 3.74 -0.84
CA VAL A 13 -1.06 2.44 -0.17
C VAL A 13 -1.06 2.59 1.35
N VAL A 14 -0.03 3.24 1.94
CA VAL A 14 0.04 3.44 3.39
C VAL A 14 -1.14 4.25 3.90
N ALA A 15 -1.55 5.30 3.17
CA ALA A 15 -2.72 6.09 3.54
C ALA A 15 -4.01 5.26 3.56
N LEU A 16 -4.19 4.36 2.59
CA LEU A 16 -5.33 3.45 2.52
C LEU A 16 -5.33 2.42 3.65
N ILE A 17 -4.18 1.82 3.93
CA ILE A 17 -4.03 0.88 5.07
C ILE A 17 -4.40 1.58 6.38
N ARG A 18 -3.92 2.81 6.59
CA ARG A 18 -4.26 3.60 7.78
C ARG A 18 -5.73 3.98 7.86
N LEU A 19 -6.38 4.22 6.73
CA LEU A 19 -7.80 4.53 6.68
C LEU A 19 -8.66 3.31 7.05
N ASP A 20 -8.35 2.16 6.43
CA ASP A 20 -9.18 0.95 6.54
C ASP A 20 -8.87 0.14 7.82
N LEU A 21 -7.63 0.19 8.31
CA LEU A 21 -7.16 -0.60 9.46
C LEU A 21 -6.65 0.28 10.60
N GLY A 22 -6.92 1.59 10.59
CA GLY A 22 -6.40 2.54 11.59
C GLY A 22 -6.78 2.23 13.04
N GLU A 23 -7.82 1.43 13.29
CA GLU A 23 -8.13 0.95 14.66
C GLU A 23 -7.15 -0.14 15.14
N VAL A 24 -6.53 -0.87 14.23
CA VAL A 24 -5.64 -2.02 14.51
C VAL A 24 -4.17 -1.68 14.24
N LEU A 25 -3.88 -0.85 13.24
CA LEU A 25 -2.54 -0.50 12.75
C LEU A 25 -2.33 1.02 12.75
N GLN A 26 -2.35 1.61 13.95
CA GLN A 26 -2.28 3.07 14.15
C GLN A 26 -0.99 3.72 13.66
N ASP A 27 0.11 2.96 13.60
CA ASP A 27 1.45 3.50 13.35
C ASP A 27 2.15 2.93 12.11
N VAL A 28 1.44 2.26 11.20
CA VAL A 28 2.10 1.67 10.01
C VAL A 28 2.78 2.76 9.19
N ARG A 29 4.07 2.61 8.92
CA ARG A 29 4.90 3.52 8.12
C ARG A 29 5.30 2.85 6.82
N GLU A 30 5.84 3.65 5.90
CA GLU A 30 6.39 3.13 4.65
C GLU A 30 7.48 2.09 4.90
N GLU A 31 8.29 2.26 5.95
CA GLU A 31 9.35 1.31 6.34
C GLU A 31 8.84 -0.05 6.85
N ASP A 32 7.57 -0.14 7.25
CA ASP A 32 6.96 -1.36 7.79
C ASP A 32 6.35 -2.26 6.71
N VAL A 33 6.27 -1.78 5.47
CA VAL A 33 5.68 -2.51 4.35
C VAL A 33 6.77 -3.21 3.55
N ASP A 34 6.60 -4.51 3.32
CA ASP A 34 7.45 -5.27 2.39
C ASP A 34 7.19 -4.86 0.95
N TRP A 35 7.86 -3.79 0.50
CA TRP A 35 7.65 -3.23 -0.83
C TRP A 35 8.02 -4.17 -1.97
N ASP A 36 8.91 -5.14 -1.75
CA ASP A 36 9.27 -6.13 -2.77
C ASP A 36 8.09 -7.07 -3.06
N ALA A 37 7.29 -7.40 -2.04
CA ALA A 37 6.04 -8.14 -2.21
C ALA A 37 4.95 -7.31 -2.92
N TRP A 38 4.98 -5.98 -2.80
CA TRP A 38 3.98 -5.07 -3.40
C TRP A 38 4.33 -4.60 -4.81
N ARG A 39 5.62 -4.60 -5.15
CA ARG A 39 6.14 -4.17 -6.45
C ARG A 39 5.45 -4.82 -7.66
N PRO A 40 5.12 -6.13 -7.66
CA PRO A 40 4.39 -6.73 -8.76
C PRO A 40 3.02 -6.10 -9.02
N PHE A 41 2.34 -5.59 -7.98
CA PHE A 41 1.04 -4.94 -8.18
C PHE A 41 1.18 -3.63 -8.95
N TYR A 42 2.19 -2.84 -8.60
CA TYR A 42 2.50 -1.60 -9.30
C TYR A 42 2.96 -1.83 -10.72
N GLU A 43 3.87 -2.79 -10.95
CA GLU A 43 4.38 -3.11 -12.28
C GLU A 43 3.28 -3.67 -13.22
N GLN A 44 2.27 -4.33 -12.66
CA GLN A 44 1.08 -4.76 -13.40
C GLN A 44 0.03 -3.65 -13.62
N GLY A 45 0.29 -2.43 -13.12
CA GLY A 45 -0.60 -1.28 -13.27
C GLY A 45 -1.83 -1.30 -12.37
N HIS A 46 -1.81 -2.06 -11.26
CA HIS A 46 -2.90 -2.00 -10.29
C HIS A 46 -2.89 -0.66 -9.56
N SER A 47 -4.08 -0.12 -9.28
CA SER A 47 -4.20 1.03 -8.39
C SER A 47 -3.85 0.64 -6.95
N PRO A 48 -3.41 1.60 -6.11
CA PRO A 48 -3.17 1.36 -4.68
C PRO A 48 -4.34 0.68 -3.98
N GLN A 49 -5.58 1.12 -4.28
CA GLN A 49 -6.81 0.56 -3.70
C GLN A 49 -7.00 -0.91 -4.08
N ALA A 50 -6.78 -1.26 -5.34
CA ALA A 50 -6.91 -2.64 -5.81
C ALA A 50 -5.83 -3.56 -5.21
N ALA A 51 -4.62 -3.04 -5.02
CA ALA A 51 -3.53 -3.76 -4.37
C ALA A 51 -3.83 -4.02 -2.88
N VAL A 52 -4.26 -3.00 -2.14
CA VAL A 52 -4.68 -3.12 -0.73
C VAL A 52 -5.83 -4.11 -0.60
N ALA A 53 -6.90 -3.96 -1.38
CA ALA A 53 -8.02 -4.88 -1.33
C ALA A 53 -7.57 -6.34 -1.57
N ARG A 54 -6.69 -6.59 -2.53
CA ARG A 54 -6.18 -7.95 -2.78
C ARG A 54 -5.27 -8.49 -1.69
N ALA A 55 -4.45 -7.62 -1.09
CA ALA A 55 -3.56 -8.00 -0.01
C ALA A 55 -4.34 -8.42 1.25
N PHE A 56 -5.39 -7.67 1.60
CA PHE A 56 -6.17 -7.91 2.83
C PHE A 56 -7.41 -8.82 2.64
N VAL A 57 -7.94 -9.00 1.42
CA VAL A 57 -9.03 -9.96 1.16
C VAL A 57 -8.57 -11.42 1.24
N ARG A 58 -7.26 -11.70 1.14
CA ARG A 58 -6.73 -13.06 1.21
C ARG A 58 -6.69 -13.67 2.62
N ASP A 59 -7.00 -12.91 3.66
CA ASP A 59 -6.94 -13.35 5.06
C ASP A 59 -8.33 -13.49 5.75
N LEU A 60 -9.43 -13.60 4.98
CA LEU A 60 -10.76 -13.97 5.49
C LEU A 60 -11.15 -15.42 5.15
#